data_AF-A0A945F166-F1
#
_entry.id   AF-A0A945F166-F1
#
_cell.length_a   1.000
_cell.length_b   1.000
_cell.length_c   1.000
_cell.angle_alpha   90.00
_cell.angle_beta   90.00
_cell.angle_gamma   90.00
#
_symmetry.space_group_name_H-M   'P 1'
#
loop_
_entity.id
_entity.type
_entity.pdbx_description
1 polymer ?
#
loop_
_entity_poly.entity_id
_entity_poly.type
_entity_poly.pdbx_seq_one_letter_code
_entity_poly.pdbx_strand_id
1 'polypeptide(L)' 'MNKAKPPYYAVIFTSKLKDRTVGYEETAQEMFDLAKSQPGFLGFKSVRQELGITISYWKSIENILMWKKHTKHQV' A
#
# COMPACT_ATOMS: atom_id res chain seq x y z
N MET A 1 -6.28 12.00 13.11
CA MET A 1 -5.20 11.39 12.28
C MET A 1 -3.92 12.16 12.51
N ASN A 2 -2.88 11.49 13.03
CA ASN A 2 -1.57 12.10 13.23
C ASN A 2 -0.98 12.41 11.86
N LYS A 3 -0.96 13.69 11.45
CA LYS A 3 -0.34 14.09 10.17
C LYS A 3 1.16 13.85 10.33
N ALA A 4 1.68 12.81 9.69
CA ALA A 4 3.12 12.64 9.58
C ALA A 4 3.73 13.97 9.10
N LYS A 5 4.66 14.53 9.87
CA LYS A 5 5.30 15.79 9.50
C LYS A 5 6.30 15.50 8.37
N PRO A 6 6.29 16.27 7.27
CA PRO A 6 7.30 16.15 6.24
C PRO A 6 8.73 16.31 6.80
N PRO A 7 9.75 15.73 6.14
CA PRO A 7 9.65 14.99 4.89
C PRO A 7 9.20 13.53 5.07
N TYR A 8 8.42 13.03 4.11
CA TYR A 8 8.04 11.62 3.97
C TYR A 8 7.82 11.30 2.49
N TYR A 9 7.74 10.01 2.17
CA TYR A 9 7.54 9.51 0.83
C TYR A 9 6.11 9.00 0.64
N ALA A 10 5.59 9.12 -0.57
CA ALA A 10 4.32 8.53 -0.98
C ALA A 10 4.57 7.54 -2.13
N VAL A 11 4.09 6.30 -1.96
CA VAL A 11 4.08 5.29 -3.02
C VAL A 11 2.65 5.21 -3.54
N ILE A 12 2.48 5.51 -4.83
CA ILE A 12 1.18 5.55 -5.50
C ILE A 12 1.09 4.32 -6.40
N PHE A 13 0.08 3.50 -6.17
CA PHE A 13 -0.22 2.31 -6.95
C PHE A 13 -1.61 2.47 -7.60
N THR A 14 -1.67 2.27 -8.90
CA THR A 14 -2.89 2.34 -9.70
C THR A 14 -3.16 0.98 -10.33
N SER A 15 -4.39 0.50 -10.26
CA SER A 15 -4.77 -0.79 -10.83
C SER A 15 -6.15 -0.75 -11.45
N LYS A 16 -6.30 -1.42 -12.59
CA LYS A 16 -7.60 -1.71 -13.21
C LYS A 16 -7.85 -3.21 -13.10
N LEU A 17 -8.97 -3.59 -12.49
CA LEU A 17 -9.35 -4.99 -12.39
C LEU A 17 -10.08 -5.39 -13.68
N LYS A 18 -9.93 -6.65 -14.09
CA LYS A 18 -10.82 -7.26 -15.08
C LYS A 18 -12.11 -7.70 -14.35
N ASP A 19 -13.21 -7.82 -15.09
CA ASP A 19 -14.51 -8.15 -14.52
C ASP A 19 -14.45 -9.44 -13.67
N ARG A 20 -14.89 -9.31 -12.42
CA ARG A 20 -14.93 -10.35 -11.38
C ARG A 20 -13.57 -10.95 -10.99
N THR A 21 -12.72 -10.17 -10.33
CA THR A 21 -11.68 -10.74 -9.45
C THR A 21 -12.26 -11.07 -8.07
N VAL A 22 -12.86 -12.26 -7.95
CA VAL A 22 -13.28 -12.81 -6.65
C VAL A 22 -12.04 -12.96 -5.76
N GLY A 23 -12.10 -12.47 -4.52
CA GLY A 23 -10.98 -12.56 -3.55
C GLY A 23 -9.94 -11.44 -3.62
N TYR A 24 -10.01 -10.53 -4.60
CA TYR A 24 -9.03 -9.43 -4.69
C TYR A 24 -9.08 -8.50 -3.46
N GLU A 25 -10.29 -8.19 -2.96
CA GLU A 25 -10.44 -7.32 -1.80
C GLU A 25 -9.84 -7.92 -0.54
N GLU A 26 -10.02 -9.23 -0.32
CA GLU A 26 -9.42 -9.96 0.81
C GLU A 26 -7.90 -9.96 0.71
N THR A 27 -7.34 -10.31 -0.45
CA THR A 27 -5.88 -10.25 -0.66
C THR A 27 -5.34 -8.83 -0.51
N ALA A 28 -6.05 -7.82 -1.00
CA ALA A 28 -5.66 -6.42 -0.84
C ALA A 28 -5.66 -6.01 0.64
N GLN A 29 -6.66 -6.45 1.41
CA GLN A 29 -6.77 -6.17 2.83
C GLN A 29 -5.63 -6.82 3.61
N GLU A 30 -5.29 -8.09 3.32
CA GLU A 30 -4.11 -8.75 3.91
C GLU A 30 -2.82 -8.01 3.61
N MET A 31 -2.64 -7.54 2.37
CA MET A 31 -1.48 -6.74 1.98
C MET A 31 -1.41 -5.40 2.72
N PHE A 32 -2.55 -4.77 3.00
CA PHE A 32 -2.60 -3.56 3.82
C PHE A 32 -2.27 -3.82 5.27
N ASP A 33 -2.78 -4.90 5.85
CA ASP A 33 -2.48 -5.27 7.24
C ASP A 33 -1.01 -5.64 7.42
N LEU A 34 -0.40 -6.26 6.41
CA LEU A 34 1.02 -6.51 6.37
C LEU A 34 1.85 -5.23 6.22
N ALA A 35 1.40 -4.27 5.40
CA ALA A 35 2.07 -2.98 5.27
C ALA A 35 2.07 -2.21 6.60
N LYS A 36 0.98 -2.28 7.38
CA LYS A 36 0.88 -1.65 8.71
C LYS A 36 1.91 -2.14 9.71
N SER A 37 2.38 -3.38 9.58
CA SER A 37 3.41 -3.93 10.46
C SER A 37 4.84 -3.60 10.03
N GLN A 38 5.03 -3.01 8.84
CA GLN A 38 6.35 -2.70 8.34
C GLN A 38 6.96 -1.48 9.05
N PRO A 39 8.27 -1.52 9.36
CA PRO A 39 8.98 -0.36 9.86
C PRO A 39 8.84 0.84 8.91
N GLY A 40 8.56 2.01 9.49
CA GLY A 40 8.48 3.25 8.73
C GLY A 40 7.17 3.47 7.96
N PHE A 41 6.19 2.57 8.06
CA PHE A 41 4.85 2.80 7.56
C PHE A 41 4.14 3.92 8.35
N LEU A 42 3.50 4.84 7.64
CA LEU A 42 2.82 6.02 8.22
C LEU A 42 1.31 6.00 7.99
N GLY A 43 0.82 5.12 7.12
CA GLY A 43 -0.60 5.02 6.77
C GLY A 43 -0.81 4.84 5.28
N PHE A 44 -2.06 4.63 4.90
CA PHE A 44 -2.46 4.58 3.49
C PHE A 44 -3.86 5.18 3.29
N LYS A 45 -4.17 5.49 2.03
CA LYS A 45 -5.51 5.81 1.56
C LYS A 45 -5.75 5.00 0.29
N SER A 46 -6.91 4.36 0.19
CA SER A 46 -7.32 3.65 -1.02
C SER A 46 -8.70 4.11 -1.43
N VAL A 47 -8.89 4.31 -2.73
CA VAL A 47 -10.17 4.60 -3.36
C VAL A 47 -10.32 3.65 -4.55
N ARG A 48 -11.53 3.13 -4.76
CA ARG A 48 -11.79 2.18 -5.83
C ARG A 48 -13.14 2.41 -6.49
N GLN A 49 -13.11 2.47 -7.82
CA GLN A 49 -14.25 2.34 -8.73
C GLN A 49 -13.78 1.42 -9.88
N GLU A 50 -13.97 1.81 -11.14
CA GLU A 50 -13.36 1.11 -12.29
C GLU A 50 -11.83 1.11 -12.22
N LEU A 51 -11.26 2.21 -11.73
CA LEU A 51 -9.85 2.35 -11.40
C LEU A 51 -9.68 2.35 -9.88
N GLY A 52 -8.72 1.57 -9.39
CA GLY A 52 -8.27 1.59 -8.00
C GLY A 52 -7.00 2.41 -7.85
N ILE A 53 -6.97 3.31 -6.89
CA ILE A 53 -5.79 4.10 -6.51
C ILE A 53 -5.52 3.85 -5.03
N THR A 54 -4.29 3.42 -4.72
CA THR A 54 -3.80 3.29 -3.35
C THR A 54 -2.56 4.15 -3.19
N ILE A 55 -2.54 4.98 -2.14
CA ILE A 55 -1.41 5.78 -1.73
C ILE A 55 -0.96 5.28 -0.36
N SER A 56 0.30 4.85 -0.24
CA SER A 56 0.92 4.50 1.04
C SER A 56 2.03 5.49 1.39
N TYR A 57 2.15 5.83 2.68
CA TYR A 57 3.08 6.84 3.17
C TYR A 57 4.18 6.21 4.01
N TRP A 58 5.42 6.65 3.82
CA TRP A 58 6.62 6.02 4.39
C TRP A 58 7.63 7.04 4.89
N LYS A 59 8.33 6.72 5.98
CA LYS A 59 9.38 7.57 6.57
C LYS A 59 10.60 7.74 5.66
N SER A 60 11.00 6.70 4.94
CA SER A 60 12.20 6.73 4.10
C SER A 60 12.11 5.81 2.87
N ILE A 61 12.99 6.03 1.89
CA ILE A 61 13.12 5.16 0.71
C ILE A 61 13.59 3.76 1.12
N GLU A 62 14.46 3.64 2.12
CA GLU A 62 14.95 2.37 2.62
C GLU A 62 13.79 1.51 3.14
N ASN A 63 12.85 2.10 3.89
CA ASN A 63 11.65 1.40 4.35
C ASN A 63 10.77 0.92 3.19
N ILE A 64 10.63 1.73 2.14
CA ILE A 64 9.90 1.34 0.91
C ILE A 64 10.59 0.16 0.21
N LEU A 65 11.92 0.19 0.10
CA LEU A 65 12.69 -0.87 -0.55
C LEU A 65 12.64 -2.18 0.25
N MET A 66 12.64 -2.10 1.59
CA MET A 66 12.42 -3.26 2.46
C MET A 66 11.03 -3.84 2.23
N TRP A 67 9.99 -3.00 2.16
CA TRP A 67 8.63 -3.44 1.88
C TRP A 67 8.52 -4.09 0.50
N LYS A 68 9.12 -3.52 -0.55
CA LYS A 68 9.14 -4.10 -1.89
C LYS A 68 9.78 -5.49 -1.94
N LYS A 69 10.77 -5.75 -1.09
CA LYS A 69 11.45 -7.05 -0.98
C LYS A 69 10.68 -8.05 -0.12
N HIS A 70 9.60 -7.65 0.54
CA HIS A 70 8.78 -8.55 1.33
C HIS A 70 8.16 -9.61 0.41
N THR A 71 8.34 -10.89 0.75
CA THR A 71 8.00 -12.04 -0.11
C THR A 71 6.55 -12.04 -0.59
N LYS A 72 5.61 -11.67 0.28
CA LYS A 72 4.18 -11.51 -0.06
C LYS A 72 3.87 -10.34 -1.00
N HIS A 73 4.77 -9.37 -1.18
CA HIS A 73 4.59 -8.24 -2.10
C HIS A 73 5.09 -8.54 -3.53
N GLN A 74 5.76 -9.68 -3.74
CA GLN A 74 6.30 -10.07 -5.05
C GLN A 74 5.35 -10.95 -5.88
N VAL A 75 4.19 -11.31 -5.34
CA VAL A 75 3.22 -12.23 -5.96
C VAL A 75 2.06 -11.47 -6.58
#